data_AF-A0A7C8BVD8-F1
#
_entry.id   AF-A0A7C8BVD8-F1
#
_cell.length_a   1.000
_cell.length_b   1.000
_cell.length_c   1.000
_cell.angle_alpha   90.00
_cell.angle_beta   90.00
_cell.angle_gamma   90.00
#
_symmetry.space_group_name_H-M   'P 1'
#
loop_
_entity.id
_entity.type
_entity.pdbx_description
1 polymer ?
#
loop_
_entity_poly.entity_id
_entity_poly.type
_entity_poly.pdbx_seq_one_letter_code
_entity_poly.pdbx_strand_id
1 'polypeptide(L)'
;MDLPDCYNNVPVVGHSNPRVHDAVAAQLDRLNTNTRYLQRGVVEYAERLAALLPEGVEQTMFTRSGPEANDLALRVAREATGHTGVLVTANAYHG
;
A
#
# COMPACT_ATOMS: atom_id res chain seq x y z
N MET A 1 -12.42 19.28 21.85
CA MET A 1 -11.15 19.35 22.59
C MET A 1 -10.10 19.20 21.52
N ASP A 2 -9.51 20.31 21.10
CA ASP A 2 -8.66 20.35 19.91
C ASP A 2 -7.21 20.18 20.38
N LEU A 3 -6.76 18.93 20.41
CA LEU A 3 -5.37 18.60 20.77
C LEU A 3 -4.52 18.56 19.49
N PRO A 4 -3.30 19.13 19.50
CA PRO A 4 -2.36 18.96 18.40
C PRO A 4 -1.96 17.49 18.30
N ASP A 5 -2.12 16.90 17.11
CA ASP A 5 -1.69 15.52 16.86
C ASP A 5 -0.26 15.50 16.33
N CYS A 6 0.64 14.97 17.15
CA CYS A 6 2.06 14.80 16.85
C CYS A 6 2.49 13.32 16.82
N TYR A 7 1.54 12.37 16.87
CA TYR A 7 1.85 10.95 17.03
C TYR A 7 1.28 10.09 15.89
N ASN A 8 0.06 10.38 15.43
CA ASN A 8 -0.56 9.58 14.39
C ASN A 8 0.00 9.95 13.01
N ASN A 9 0.82 9.07 12.46
CA ASN A 9 1.35 9.19 11.11
C ASN A 9 0.41 8.64 10.03
N VAL A 10 -0.51 7.73 10.39
CA VAL A 10 -1.50 7.13 9.47
C VAL A 10 -2.36 8.17 8.73
N PRO A 11 -2.92 9.20 9.37
CA PRO A 11 -3.64 10.28 8.68
C PRO A 11 -2.65 11.25 7.99
N VAL A 12 -1.88 10.75 7.02
CA VAL A 12 -0.77 11.46 6.36
C VAL A 12 -1.18 12.75 5.63
N VAL A 13 -2.45 12.88 5.27
CA VAL A 13 -3.03 14.10 4.65
C VAL A 13 -4.01 14.83 5.58
N GLY A 14 -3.95 14.57 6.88
CA GLY A 14 -4.82 15.14 7.91
C GLY A 14 -6.05 14.28 8.20
N HIS A 15 -6.53 14.40 9.45
CA HIS A 15 -7.74 13.73 9.93
C HIS A 15 -8.97 14.15 9.12
N SER A 16 -9.80 13.16 8.77
CA SER A 16 -11.08 13.39 8.06
C SER A 16 -10.95 14.27 6.80
N ASN A 17 -9.87 14.09 6.03
CA ASN A 17 -9.63 14.88 4.82
C ASN A 17 -10.81 14.71 3.82
N PRO A 18 -11.52 15.81 3.46
CA PRO A 18 -12.73 15.72 2.63
C PRO A 18 -12.46 15.15 1.24
N ARG A 19 -11.28 15.40 0.65
CA ARG A 19 -10.92 14.85 -0.66
C ARG A 19 -10.79 13.33 -0.62
N VAL A 20 -10.29 12.77 0.48
CA VAL A 20 -10.19 11.32 0.68
C VAL A 20 -11.58 10.72 0.87
N HIS A 21 -12.38 11.34 1.74
CA HIS A 21 -13.76 10.93 1.99
C HIS A 21 -14.58 10.87 0.68
N ASP A 22 -14.58 11.96 -0.09
CA ASP A 22 -15.41 12.08 -1.29
C ASP A 22 -14.98 11.09 -2.38
N ALA A 23 -13.67 10.85 -2.54
CA ALA A 23 -13.16 9.87 -3.49
C ALA A 23 -13.54 8.43 -3.11
N VAL A 24 -13.48 8.09 -1.82
CA VAL A 24 -13.89 6.77 -1.32
C VAL A 24 -15.40 6.58 -1.48
N ALA A 25 -16.21 7.56 -1.07
CA ALA A 25 -17.67 7.51 -1.18
C ALA A 25 -18.10 7.34 -2.65
N ALA A 26 -17.57 8.16 -3.55
CA ALA A 26 -17.89 8.08 -4.98
C ALA A 26 -17.53 6.72 -5.62
N GLN A 27 -16.45 6.06 -5.16
CA GLN A 27 -16.09 4.73 -5.64
C GLN A 27 -16.99 3.65 -5.03
N LEU A 28 -17.34 3.75 -3.75
CA LEU A 28 -18.24 2.83 -3.07
C LEU A 28 -19.66 2.84 -3.67
N ASP A 29 -20.14 4.01 -4.08
CA ASP A 29 -21.42 4.16 -4.80
C ASP A 29 -21.42 3.49 -6.18
N ARG A 30 -20.23 3.20 -6.73
CA ARG A 30 -20.06 2.58 -8.06
C ARG A 30 -19.78 1.09 -7.97
N LEU A 31 -18.70 0.70 -7.29
CA LEU A 31 -18.22 -0.68 -7.23
C LEU A 31 -17.12 -0.86 -6.17
N ASN A 32 -17.21 -1.98 -5.42
CA ASN A 32 -16.16 -2.43 -4.50
C ASN A 32 -15.96 -3.95 -4.58
N THR A 33 -15.65 -4.45 -5.78
CA THR A 33 -15.30 -5.85 -6.02
C THR A 33 -13.81 -6.02 -6.23
N ASN A 34 -13.32 -7.24 -6.09
CA ASN A 34 -11.93 -7.59 -6.39
C ASN A 34 -11.53 -7.32 -7.85
N THR A 35 -10.23 -7.46 -8.12
CA THR A 35 -9.58 -7.18 -9.40
C THR A 35 -9.71 -8.29 -10.45
N ARG A 36 -10.59 -9.29 -10.28
CA ARG A 36 -10.90 -10.25 -11.36
C ARG A 36 -11.41 -9.55 -12.61
N TYR A 37 -12.08 -8.42 -12.43
CA TYR A 37 -12.38 -7.46 -13.49
C TYR A 37 -11.53 -6.21 -13.23
N LEU A 38 -10.63 -5.90 -14.16
CA LEU A 38 -9.75 -4.75 -14.02
C LEU A 38 -10.57 -3.45 -14.05
N GLN A 39 -10.36 -2.63 -13.03
CA GLN A 39 -10.98 -1.32 -12.89
C GLN A 39 -9.93 -0.26 -13.18
N ARG A 40 -10.35 0.82 -13.85
CA ARG A 40 -9.42 1.89 -14.25
C ARG A 40 -8.64 2.50 -13.08
N GLY A 41 -9.29 2.69 -11.93
CA GLY A 41 -8.66 3.30 -10.75
C GLY A 41 -7.46 2.52 -10.19
N VAL A 42 -7.49 1.18 -10.22
CA VAL A 42 -6.35 0.39 -9.72
C VAL A 42 -5.15 0.45 -10.67
N VAL A 43 -5.41 0.52 -11.98
CA VAL A 43 -4.36 0.63 -13.02
C VAL A 43 -3.71 2.01 -12.94
N GLU A 44 -4.51 3.08 -12.94
CA GLU A 44 -4.00 4.45 -12.84
C GLU A 44 -3.22 4.67 -11.54
N TYR A 45 -3.66 4.05 -10.43
CA TYR A 45 -2.92 4.15 -9.17
C TYR A 45 -1.59 3.41 -9.23
N ALA A 46 -1.55 2.20 -9.80
CA ALA A 46 -0.31 1.45 -9.98
C ALA A 46 0.71 2.19 -10.87
N GLU A 47 0.25 2.76 -11.99
CA GLU A 47 1.09 3.56 -12.90
C GLU A 47 1.66 4.81 -12.20
N ARG A 48 0.81 5.54 -11.48
CA ARG A 48 1.23 6.72 -10.72
C ARG A 48 2.20 6.39 -9.60
N LEU A 49 2.06 5.22 -8.96
CA LEU A 49 2.97 4.76 -7.93
C LEU A 49 4.33 4.37 -8.52
N ALA A 50 4.34 3.59 -9.60
CA ALA A 50 5.57 3.18 -10.29
C ALA A 50 6.37 4.38 -10.79
N ALA A 51 5.70 5.43 -11.26
CA ALA A 51 6.35 6.67 -11.70
C ALA A 51 7.10 7.44 -10.59
N LEU A 52 6.89 7.10 -9.31
CA LEU A 52 7.60 7.68 -8.16
C LEU A 52 8.79 6.82 -7.71
N LEU A 53 8.96 5.62 -8.27
CA LEU A 53 9.99 4.66 -7.88
C LEU A 53 11.20 4.73 -8.82
N PRO A 54 12.37 4.18 -8.41
CA PRO A 54 13.55 4.09 -9.28
C PRO A 54 13.28 3.30 -10.56
N GLU A 55 14.08 3.58 -11.58
CA GLU A 55 14.08 2.81 -12.83
C GLU A 55 14.27 1.31 -12.56
N GLY A 56 13.48 0.47 -13.24
CA GLY A 56 13.47 -0.97 -13.06
C GLY A 56 12.43 -1.50 -12.05
N VAL A 57 11.70 -0.64 -11.33
CA VAL A 57 10.58 -1.05 -10.45
C VAL A 57 9.24 -0.76 -11.12
N GLU A 58 8.75 -1.72 -11.90
CA GLU A 58 7.61 -1.52 -12.81
C GLU A 58 6.33 -2.29 -12.41
N GLN A 59 6.39 -3.13 -11.38
CA GLN A 59 5.30 -4.00 -10.96
C GLN A 59 4.78 -3.65 -9.57
N THR A 60 3.44 -3.60 -9.42
CA THR A 60 2.76 -3.32 -8.16
C THR A 60 1.83 -4.47 -7.78
N MET A 61 1.88 -4.89 -6.52
CA MET A 61 0.90 -5.80 -5.91
C MET A 61 0.24 -5.10 -4.72
N PHE A 62 -1.09 -5.10 -4.66
CA PHE A 62 -1.85 -4.43 -3.59
C PHE A 62 -2.19 -5.41 -2.47
N THR A 63 -1.98 -4.99 -1.22
CA THR A 63 -2.36 -5.70 0.00
C THR A 63 -3.19 -4.79 0.90
N ARG A 64 -3.77 -5.33 1.99
CA ARG A 64 -4.64 -4.56 2.89
C ARG A 64 -3.87 -3.91 4.05
N SER A 65 -2.63 -4.34 4.28
CA SER A 65 -1.83 -3.88 5.42
C SER A 65 -0.33 -3.99 5.15
N GLY A 66 0.46 -3.28 5.96
CA GLY A 66 1.92 -3.38 5.95
C GLY A 66 2.46 -4.78 6.23
N PRO A 67 1.98 -5.51 7.26
CA PRO A 67 2.39 -6.88 7.49
C PRO A 67 2.11 -7.82 6.30
N GLU A 68 0.95 -7.70 5.65
CA GLU A 68 0.65 -8.47 4.43
C GLU A 68 1.61 -8.14 3.28
N ALA A 69 2.01 -6.87 3.14
CA ALA A 69 2.99 -6.45 2.15
C ALA A 69 4.37 -7.07 2.42
N ASN A 70 4.81 -7.09 3.67
CA ASN A 70 6.09 -7.67 4.06
C ASN A 70 6.11 -9.21 3.91
N ASP A 71 5.02 -9.90 4.26
CA ASP A 71 4.88 -11.34 4.01
C ASP A 71 4.98 -11.66 2.51
N LEU A 72 4.26 -10.90 1.67
CA LEU A 72 4.30 -11.08 0.23
C LEU A 72 5.70 -10.82 -0.35
N ALA A 73 6.38 -9.76 0.11
CA ALA A 73 7.75 -9.46 -0.32
C ALA A 73 8.72 -10.60 0.02
N LEU A 74 8.63 -11.18 1.23
CA LEU A 74 9.46 -12.33 1.61
C LEU A 74 9.16 -13.57 0.76
N ARG A 75 7.90 -13.80 0.39
CA ARG A 75 7.51 -14.91 -0.49
C ARG A 75 8.05 -14.73 -1.91
N VAL A 76 7.95 -13.51 -2.47
CA VAL A 76 8.50 -13.18 -3.79
C VAL A 76 10.03 -13.35 -3.79
N ALA A 77 10.72 -12.87 -2.75
CA ALA A 77 12.17 -13.03 -2.64
C ALA A 77 12.60 -14.51 -2.53
N ARG A 78 11.86 -15.32 -1.75
CA ARG A 78 12.10 -16.77 -1.65
C ARG A 78 11.90 -17.47 -2.99
N GLU A 79 10.83 -17.16 -3.71
CA GLU A 79 10.55 -17.76 -5.02
C GLU A 79 11.59 -17.36 -6.06
N ALA A 80 11.97 -16.08 -6.11
CA ALA A 80 12.93 -15.58 -7.09
C ALA A 80 14.36 -16.10 -6.84
N THR A 81 14.73 -16.34 -5.58
CA THR A 81 16.12 -16.68 -5.22
C THR A 81 16.32 -18.14 -4.83
N GLY A 82 15.28 -18.87 -4.41
CA GLY A 82 15.37 -20.19 -3.80
C GLY A 82 15.94 -20.20 -2.36
N HIS A 83 16.26 -19.03 -1.78
CA HIS A 83 16.89 -18.92 -0.46
C HIS A 83 15.86 -18.62 0.63
N THR A 84 16.12 -19.08 1.84
CA THR A 84 15.23 -18.90 3.01
C THR A 84 15.77 -17.97 4.08
N GLY A 85 17.07 -17.62 4.02
CA GLY A 85 17.74 -16.73 4.96
C GLY A 85 17.31 -15.27 4.76
N VAL A 86 17.14 -14.54 5.86
CA VAL A 86 16.78 -13.11 5.87
C VAL A 86 17.71 -12.41 6.86
N LEU A 87 18.31 -11.29 6.45
CA LEU A 87 19.10 -10.43 7.32
C LEU A 87 18.21 -9.29 7.84
N VAL A 88 18.14 -9.11 9.15
CA VAL A 88 17.37 -8.04 9.81
C VAL A 88 18.26 -7.32 10.82
N THR A 89 17.99 -6.04 11.06
CA THR A 89 18.67 -5.28 12.10
C THR A 89 18.14 -5.66 13.48
N ALA A 90 18.97 -5.52 14.52
CA ALA A 90 18.51 -5.68 15.89
C ALA A 90 17.37 -4.69 16.21
N ASN A 91 16.35 -5.14 16.95
CA ASN A 91 15.16 -4.37 17.33
C ASN A 91 14.25 -3.92 16.17
N ALA A 92 14.37 -4.54 14.99
CA ALA A 92 13.46 -4.26 13.89
C ALA A 92 12.03 -4.77 14.17
N TYR A 93 11.03 -4.01 13.71
CA TYR A 93 9.63 -4.42 13.69
C TYR A 93 9.09 -4.23 12.27
N HIS A 94 8.68 -5.33 11.63
CA HIS A 94 8.24 -5.36 10.23
C HIS A 94 6.75 -5.72 10.09
N GLY A 95 5.97 -5.41 11.12
CA GLY A 95 4.57 -5.82 11.20
C GLY A 95 4.33 -6.85 12.29
#